data_AF-A0A432QYD5-F1
#
_entry.id   AF-A0A432QYD5-F1
#
_cell.length_a   1.000
_cell.length_b   1.000
_cell.length_c   1.000
_cell.angle_alpha   90.00
_cell.angle_beta   90.00
_cell.angle_gamma   90.00
#
_symmetry.space_group_name_H-M   'P 1'
#
loop_
_entity.id
_entity.type
_entity.pdbx_description
1 polymer ?
#
loop_
_entity_poly.entity_id
_entity_poly.type
_entity_poly.pdbx_seq_one_letter_code
_entity_poly.pdbx_strand_id
1 'polypeptide(L)'
;MCHATLLLSGIRSFIRAYENVMGGGTSVPLQKLSALYKDMKVRLVPGVLRRERLELFCHFFEQYSYWQNSLLAEYTLRQWRKDRV
;
A
#
# COMPACT_ATOMS: atom_id res chain seq x y z
N MET A 1 -7.28 -4.89 8.26
CA MET A 1 -8.39 -3.97 8.59
C MET A 1 -8.93 -3.25 7.35
N CYS A 2 -8.22 -2.25 6.80
CA CYS A 2 -8.78 -1.35 5.77
C CYS A 2 -9.29 -2.06 4.49
N HIS A 3 -8.62 -3.13 4.04
CA HIS A 3 -9.06 -3.90 2.88
C HIS A 3 -10.43 -4.55 3.09
N ALA A 4 -10.66 -5.16 4.26
CA ALA A 4 -11.96 -5.76 4.61
C ALA A 4 -13.05 -4.69 4.70
N THR A 5 -12.75 -3.52 5.29
CA THR A 5 -13.70 -2.40 5.34
C THR A 5 -14.17 -2.00 3.94
N LEU A 6 -13.24 -1.78 3.00
CA LEU A 6 -13.58 -1.43 1.62
C LEU A 6 -14.45 -2.51 0.94
N LEU A 7 -14.14 -3.79 1.18
CA LEU A 7 -14.91 -4.92 0.66
C LEU A 7 -16.33 -4.96 1.23
N LEU A 8 -16.50 -4.78 2.54
CA LEU A 8 -17.80 -4.80 3.20
C LEU A 8 -18.65 -3.58 2.85
N SER A 9 -18.02 -2.43 2.58
CA SER A 9 -18.70 -1.21 2.11
C SER A 9 -19.13 -1.26 0.63
N GLY A 10 -18.94 -2.39 -0.07
CA GLY A 10 -19.33 -2.50 -1.48
C GLY A 10 -18.35 -1.86 -2.48
N ILE A 11 -17.24 -1.27 -2.02
CA ILE A 11 -16.23 -0.67 -2.92
C ILE A 11 -15.43 -1.81 -3.59
N ARG A 12 -15.32 -1.76 -4.93
CA ARG A 12 -14.64 -2.80 -5.72
C ARG A 12 -13.48 -2.29 -6.56
N SER A 13 -13.33 -0.97 -6.69
CA SER A 13 -12.21 -0.34 -7.41
C SER A 13 -11.29 0.34 -6.41
N PHE A 14 -10.08 -0.18 -6.26
CA PHE A 14 -9.08 0.35 -5.34
C PHE A 14 -7.98 1.03 -6.15
N ILE A 15 -7.85 2.34 -5.97
CA ILE A 15 -6.76 3.13 -6.55
C ILE A 15 -5.78 3.42 -5.43
N ARG A 16 -4.53 3.04 -5.61
CA ARG A 16 -3.48 3.27 -4.62
C ARG A 16 -2.32 4.00 -5.26
N ALA A 17 -1.84 5.01 -4.55
CA ALA A 17 -0.72 5.79 -5.00
C ALA A 17 0.63 5.16 -4.66
N TYR A 18 0.78 4.66 -3.45
CA TYR A 18 2.02 4.03 -2.98
C TYR A 18 1.79 2.60 -2.49
N GLU A 19 2.77 1.75 -2.73
CA GLU A 19 2.77 0.35 -2.32
C GLU A 19 3.10 0.15 -0.84
N ASN A 20 2.50 -0.88 -0.22
CA ASN A 20 2.90 -1.32 1.11
C ASN A 20 3.66 -2.64 0.95
N VAL A 21 4.99 -2.54 0.90
CA VAL A 21 5.91 -3.67 0.71
C VAL A 21 5.95 -4.64 1.87
N MET A 22 5.40 -4.28 3.04
CA MET A 22 5.35 -5.16 4.21
C MET A 22 4.16 -6.13 4.19
N GLY A 23 3.29 -6.05 3.18
CA GLY A 23 2.11 -6.91 3.06
C GLY A 23 0.81 -6.16 3.34
N GLY A 24 0.48 -5.20 2.47
CA GLY A 24 -0.82 -4.53 2.52
C GLY A 24 -1.99 -5.48 2.20
N GLY A 25 -3.18 -5.23 2.77
CA GLY A 25 -4.32 -6.15 2.61
C GLY A 25 -4.73 -6.44 1.16
N THR A 26 -4.40 -5.57 0.19
CA THR A 26 -4.65 -5.80 -1.23
C THR A 26 -3.77 -6.88 -1.88
N SER A 27 -2.73 -7.37 -1.20
CA SER A 27 -1.91 -8.49 -1.68
C SER A 27 -2.41 -9.86 -1.20
N VAL A 28 -3.48 -9.89 -0.38
CA VAL A 28 -4.08 -11.14 0.09
C VAL A 28 -5.00 -11.70 -1.01
N PRO A 29 -4.77 -12.92 -1.50
CA PRO A 29 -5.64 -13.54 -2.50
C PRO A 29 -7.03 -13.80 -1.91
N LEU A 30 -8.07 -13.17 -2.47
CA LEU A 30 -9.44 -13.29 -1.96
C LEU A 30 -9.92 -14.74 -1.95
N GLN A 31 -9.50 -15.55 -2.93
CA GLN A 31 -9.88 -16.97 -3.07
C GLN A 31 -9.44 -17.84 -1.89
N LYS A 32 -8.48 -17.36 -1.07
CA LYS A 32 -8.02 -18.02 0.16
C LYS A 32 -8.77 -17.58 1.41
N LEU A 33 -9.73 -16.67 1.30
CA LEU A 33 -10.52 -16.15 2.41
C LEU A 33 -11.84 -16.90 2.56
N SER A 34 -12.56 -16.63 3.65
CA SER A 34 -13.85 -17.24 3.95
C SER A 34 -14.93 -16.90 2.91
N ALA A 35 -16.04 -17.65 2.96
CA ALA A 35 -17.11 -17.62 1.95
C ALA A 35 -17.61 -16.22 1.57
N LEU A 36 -17.61 -15.27 2.50
CA LEU A 36 -18.02 -13.89 2.23
C LEU A 36 -17.13 -13.19 1.19
N TYR A 37 -15.81 -13.44 1.22
CA TYR A 37 -14.83 -12.68 0.45
C TYR A 37 -14.36 -13.41 -0.81
N LYS A 38 -14.36 -14.75 -0.80
CA LYS A 38 -13.69 -15.57 -1.81
C LYS A 38 -14.11 -15.32 -3.25
N ASP A 39 -15.39 -14.98 -3.44
CA ASP A 39 -16.00 -14.75 -4.76
C ASP A 39 -16.10 -13.26 -5.11
N MET A 40 -15.63 -12.36 -4.23
CA MET A 40 -15.63 -10.93 -4.52
C MET A 40 -14.60 -10.59 -5.60
N LYS A 41 -15.01 -9.77 -6.57
CA LYS A 41 -14.14 -9.30 -7.66
C LYS A 41 -13.73 -7.86 -7.39
N VAL A 42 -12.42 -7.61 -7.42
CA VAL A 42 -11.84 -6.29 -7.19
C VAL A 42 -10.96 -5.87 -8.34
N ARG A 43 -10.97 -4.59 -8.67
CA ARG A 43 -10.02 -3.96 -9.60
C ARG A 43 -9.02 -3.16 -8.79
N LEU A 44 -7.73 -3.46 -8.96
CA LEU A 44 -6.64 -2.74 -8.31
C LEU A 44 -5.87 -1.91 -9.35
N VAL A 45 -5.75 -0.61 -9.12
CA VAL A 45 -4.91 0.29 -9.92
C VAL A 45 -3.79 0.82 -9.01
N PRO A 46 -2.57 0.30 -9.14
CA PRO A 46 -1.42 0.79 -8.40
C PRO A 46 -0.75 1.99 -9.08
N GLY A 47 0.00 2.78 -8.31
CA GLY A 47 0.99 3.73 -8.82
C GLY A 47 0.46 5.11 -9.23
N VAL A 48 -0.79 5.46 -8.92
CA VAL A 48 -1.35 6.76 -9.29
C VAL A 48 -0.72 7.87 -8.45
N LEU A 49 0.02 8.79 -9.06
CA LEU A 49 0.81 9.81 -8.35
C LEU A 49 1.80 9.20 -7.34
N ARG A 50 2.45 8.10 -7.74
CA ARG A 50 3.37 7.36 -6.86
C ARG A 50 4.50 8.23 -6.36
N ARG A 51 5.09 9.06 -7.24
CA ARG A 51 6.28 9.87 -6.93
C ARG A 51 5.97 10.90 -5.84
N GLU A 52 4.84 11.58 -5.94
CA GLU A 52 4.37 12.59 -5.00
C GLU A 52 4.07 11.95 -3.64
N ARG A 53 3.56 10.72 -3.61
CA ARG A 53 3.39 10.00 -2.35
C ARG A 53 4.70 9.49 -1.79
N LEU A 54 5.61 9.01 -2.62
CA LEU A 54 6.95 8.60 -2.20
C LEU A 54 7.68 9.77 -1.52
N GLU A 55 7.61 10.97 -2.08
CA GLU A 55 8.18 12.18 -1.47
C GLU A 55 7.62 12.44 -0.06
N LEU A 56 6.29 12.39 0.10
CA LEU A 56 5.64 12.56 1.41
C LEU A 56 6.08 11.49 2.43
N PHE A 57 6.15 10.22 2.01
CA PHE A 57 6.62 9.14 2.88
C PHE A 57 8.11 9.29 3.22
N CYS A 58 8.92 9.75 2.27
CA CYS A 58 10.34 10.03 2.52
C CYS A 58 10.50 11.11 3.57
N HIS A 59 9.81 12.25 3.43
CA HIS A 59 9.82 13.32 4.42
C HIS A 59 9.38 12.83 5.81
N PHE A 60 8.35 11.98 5.88
CA PHE A 60 7.93 11.39 7.14
C PHE A 60 9.06 10.56 7.79
N PHE A 61 9.70 9.67 7.02
CA PHE A 61 10.79 8.84 7.54
C PHE A 61 12.12 9.60 7.73
N GLU A 62 12.29 10.79 7.18
CA GLU A 62 13.44 11.64 7.50
C GLU A 62 13.22 12.43 8.80
N GLN A 63 11.98 12.85 9.06
CA GLN A 63 11.65 13.73 10.17
C GLN A 63 11.31 12.99 11.48
N TYR A 64 10.74 11.79 11.42
CA TYR A 64 10.20 11.10 12.58
C TYR A 64 10.86 9.73 12.82
N SER A 65 10.93 9.33 14.09
CA SER A 65 11.49 8.03 14.51
C SER A 65 10.49 6.88 14.46
N TYR A 66 9.19 7.18 14.33
CA TYR A 66 8.15 6.16 14.29
C TYR A 66 8.33 5.24 13.08
N TRP A 67 8.32 3.93 13.33
CA TRP A 67 8.47 2.89 12.29
C TRP A 67 9.79 2.95 11.51
N GLN A 68 10.80 3.62 12.04
CA GLN A 68 12.17 3.51 11.52
C GLN A 68 12.70 2.09 11.64
N ASN A 69 13.68 1.77 10.79
CA ASN A 69 14.26 0.43 10.67
C ASN A 69 13.24 -0.66 10.31
N SER A 70 12.10 -0.26 9.75
CA SER A 70 11.15 -1.19 9.14
C SER A 70 11.49 -1.38 7.67
N LEU A 71 11.07 -2.51 7.11
CA LEU A 71 11.18 -2.78 5.68
C LEU A 71 10.54 -1.68 4.83
N LEU A 72 9.43 -1.06 5.30
CA LEU A 72 8.79 0.05 4.60
C LEU A 72 9.65 1.32 4.61
N ALA A 73 10.26 1.67 5.74
CA ALA A 73 11.12 2.84 5.86
C ALA A 73 12.36 2.70 4.96
N GLU A 74 13.08 1.58 5.08
CA GLU A 74 14.26 1.29 4.27
C GLU A 74 13.95 1.27 2.78
N TYR A 75 12.83 0.63 2.40
CA TYR A 75 12.36 0.60 1.02
C TYR A 75 12.08 2.01 0.50
N THR A 76 11.34 2.82 1.25
CA THR A 76 10.93 4.18 0.85
C THR A 76 12.15 5.09 0.65
N LEU A 77 13.06 5.15 1.61
CA LEU A 77 14.26 5.98 1.51
C LEU A 77 15.16 5.52 0.35
N ARG A 78 15.25 4.21 0.12
CA ARG A 78 16.01 3.65 -1.02
C ARG A 78 15.37 3.98 -2.36
N GLN A 79 14.05 3.89 -2.48
CA GLN A 79 13.32 4.26 -3.70
C GLN A 79 13.49 5.74 -4.00
N TRP A 80 13.39 6.60 -2.98
CA TRP A 80 13.58 8.03 -3.15
C TRP A 80 14.99 8.40 -3.66
N ARG A 81 16.01 7.72 -3.14
CA ARG A 81 17.38 7.89 -3.65
C ARG A 81 17.53 7.47 -5.11
N LYS A 82 16.81 6.43 -5.55
CA LYS A 82 16.84 5.98 -6.95
C LYS A 82 16.13 6.97 -7.87
N ASP A 83 15.02 7.55 -7.45
CA ASP A 83 14.23 8.48 -8.27
C ASP A 83 14.90 9.86 -8.43
N ARG A 84 15.95 10.16 -7.65
CA ARG A 84 16.75 11.40 -7.74
C ARG A 84 18.02 11.30 -8.60
N VAL A 85 18.41 10.08 -9.01
CA VAL A 85 19.56 9.81 -9.90
C VAL A 85 19.06 9.66 -11.31
#